data_AF-A0AAE3D0U2-F1
#
_entry.id   AF-A0AAE3D0U2-F1
#
_cell.length_a   1.000
_cell.length_b   1.000
_cell.length_c   1.000
_cell.angle_alpha   90.00
_cell.angle_beta   90.00
_cell.angle_gamma   90.00
#
_symmetry.space_group_name_H-M   'P 1'
#
loop_
_entity.id
_entity.type
_entity.pdbx_description
1 polymer ?
#
loop_
_entity_poly.entity_id
_entity_poly.type
_entity_poly.pdbx_seq_one_letter_code
_entity_poly.pdbx_strand_id
1 'polypeptide(L)'
;MTTHVDPQTFDLVESWLSAHGGPRRFPAGTSSDYFGVQRFLEERGYTLTQVASKFTLSSGKGRPRTLSWRDVIELVDTLRSAEGLPTFRLCHSSL
;
A
#
# COMPACT_ATOMS: atom_id res chain seq x y z
N MET A 1 -11.08 -34.25 10.94
CA MET A 1 -9.71 -33.75 10.78
C MET A 1 -9.54 -32.59 11.74
N THR A 2 -9.01 -32.86 12.94
CA THR A 2 -8.77 -31.83 13.96
C THR A 2 -7.33 -31.39 13.80
N THR A 3 -7.12 -30.17 13.32
CA THR A 3 -5.79 -29.59 13.18
C THR A 3 -5.21 -29.39 14.57
N HIS A 4 -4.30 -30.28 14.99
CA HIS A 4 -3.53 -30.06 16.21
C HIS A 4 -2.49 -28.99 15.91
N VAL A 5 -2.83 -27.73 16.19
CA VAL A 5 -1.85 -26.65 16.17
C VAL A 5 -1.02 -26.80 17.44
N ASP A 6 0.30 -26.85 17.30
CA ASP A 6 1.22 -26.85 18.44
C ASP A 6 1.07 -25.53 19.21
N PRO A 7 0.80 -25.55 20.54
CA PRO A 7 0.66 -24.34 21.34
C PRO A 7 1.86 -23.38 21.23
N GLN A 8 3.08 -23.88 21.01
CA GLN A 8 4.27 -23.03 20.82
C GLN A 8 4.21 -22.21 19.52
N THR A 9 3.53 -22.71 18.49
CA THR A 9 3.37 -22.01 17.21
C THR A 9 2.37 -20.86 17.33
N PHE A 10 1.32 -21.03 18.14
CA PHE A 10 0.31 -20.01 18.37
C PHE A 10 0.92 -18.77 19.03
N ASP A 11 1.75 -18.96 20.05
CA ASP A 11 2.44 -17.88 20.78
C ASP A 11 3.42 -17.10 19.87
N LEU A 12 4.10 -17.77 18.94
CA LEU A 12 4.99 -17.12 17.96
C LEU A 12 4.21 -16.25 16.96
N VAL A 13 3.04 -16.72 16.51
CA VAL A 13 2.21 -15.96 15.59
C VAL A 13 1.60 -14.75 16.29
N GLU A 14 1.06 -14.89 17.49
CA GLU A 14 0.48 -13.77 18.23
C GLU A 14 1.53 -12.72 18.61
N SER A 15 2.70 -13.13 19.10
CA SER A 15 3.79 -12.20 19.41
C SER A 15 4.27 -11.45 18.17
N TRP A 16 4.38 -12.13 17.02
CA TRP A 16 4.73 -11.47 15.76
C TRP A 16 3.65 -10.49 15.32
N LEU A 17 2.38 -10.86 15.36
CA LEU A 17 1.26 -9.98 14.98
C LEU A 17 1.20 -8.76 15.90
N SER A 18 1.36 -8.93 17.21
CA SER A 18 1.38 -7.81 18.16
C SER A 18 2.54 -6.86 17.90
N ALA A 19 3.72 -7.37 17.55
CA ALA A 19 4.89 -6.55 17.25
C ALA A 19 4.81 -5.82 15.89
N HIS A 20 4.01 -6.32 14.94
CA HIS A 20 3.96 -5.82 13.56
C HIS A 20 2.61 -5.20 13.16
N GLY A 21 1.75 -4.88 14.14
CA GLY A 21 0.49 -4.15 13.92
C GLY A 21 -0.69 -5.02 13.46
N GLY A 22 -0.58 -6.33 13.58
CA GLY A 22 -1.65 -7.29 13.32
C GLY A 22 -2.05 -7.43 11.84
N PRO A 23 -3.09 -8.24 11.55
CA PRO A 23 -3.58 -8.43 10.19
C PRO A 23 -4.33 -7.19 9.71
N ARG A 24 -3.85 -6.59 8.61
CA ARG A 24 -4.51 -5.44 7.96
C ARG A 24 -5.59 -5.92 7.00
N ARG A 25 -6.73 -5.21 6.99
CA ARG A 25 -7.85 -5.48 6.08
C ARG A 25 -7.92 -4.39 5.03
N PHE A 26 -7.91 -4.81 3.76
CA PHE A 26 -8.08 -3.90 2.62
C PHE A 26 -9.43 -4.19 1.94
N PRO A 27 -10.09 -3.17 1.37
CA PRO A 27 -11.26 -3.38 0.52
C PRO A 27 -10.94 -4.33 -0.64
N ALA A 28 -11.91 -5.14 -1.05
CA ALA A 28 -11.75 -6.05 -2.19
C ALA A 28 -11.32 -5.27 -3.45
N GLY A 29 -10.38 -5.83 -4.20
CA GLY A 29 -9.80 -5.18 -5.39
C GLY A 29 -8.73 -4.13 -5.11
N THR A 30 -8.40 -3.87 -3.83
CA THR A 30 -7.27 -3.02 -3.48
C THR A 30 -5.96 -3.78 -3.71
N SER A 31 -5.07 -3.22 -4.53
CA SER A 31 -3.72 -3.76 -4.77
C SER A 31 -2.68 -2.64 -4.74
N SER A 32 -1.49 -2.96 -4.25
CA SER A 32 -0.32 -2.08 -4.30
C SER A 32 0.58 -2.39 -5.50
N ASP A 33 0.09 -3.13 -6.49
CA ASP A 33 0.76 -3.31 -7.77
C ASP A 33 0.55 -2.09 -8.68
N TYR A 34 1.22 -2.10 -9.85
CA TYR A 34 1.13 -1.02 -10.82
C TYR A 34 -0.31 -0.71 -11.24
N PHE A 35 -1.10 -1.72 -11.59
CA PHE A 35 -2.44 -1.52 -12.15
C PHE A 35 -3.44 -1.05 -11.09
N GLY A 36 -3.37 -1.59 -9.87
CA GLY A 36 -4.19 -1.16 -8.75
C GLY A 36 -3.91 0.29 -8.35
N VAL A 37 -2.62 0.66 -8.30
CA VAL A 37 -2.20 2.04 -8.01
C VAL A 37 -2.58 2.99 -9.15
N GLN A 38 -2.35 2.59 -10.41
CA GLN A 38 -2.71 3.40 -11.57
C GLN A 38 -4.21 3.72 -11.56
N ARG A 39 -5.06 2.71 -11.40
CA ARG A 39 -6.51 2.90 -11.32
C ARG A 39 -6.91 3.82 -10.17
N PHE A 40 -6.34 3.62 -8.98
CA PHE A 40 -6.59 4.47 -7.81
C PHE A 40 -6.24 5.94 -8.09
N LEU A 41 -5.13 6.20 -8.78
CA LEU A 41 -4.69 7.54 -9.16
C LEU A 41 -5.58 8.15 -10.26
N GLU A 42 -5.98 7.37 -11.25
CA GLU A 42 -6.86 7.80 -12.35
C GLU A 42 -8.24 8.23 -11.86
N GLU A 43 -8.82 7.49 -10.90
CA GLU A 43 -10.08 7.85 -10.23
C GLU A 43 -9.99 9.21 -9.51
N ARG A 44 -8.78 9.70 -9.23
CA ARG A 44 -8.49 11.00 -8.58
C ARG A 44 -7.94 12.05 -9.54
N GLY A 45 -7.95 11.77 -10.85
CA GLY A 45 -7.50 12.71 -11.87
C GLY A 45 -5.99 12.75 -12.09
N TYR A 46 -5.25 11.76 -11.60
CA TYR A 46 -3.82 11.59 -11.89
C TYR A 46 -3.61 10.50 -12.94
N THR A 47 -2.68 10.72 -13.86
CA THR A 47 -2.22 9.70 -14.80
C THR A 47 -0.85 9.20 -14.37
N LEU A 48 -0.74 7.89 -14.15
CA LEU A 48 0.52 7.22 -13.91
C LEU A 48 0.90 6.43 -15.16
N THR A 49 2.11 6.66 -15.67
CA THR A 49 2.65 5.92 -16.81
C THR A 49 3.98 5.29 -16.43
N GLN A 50 4.14 4.00 -16.70
CA GLN A 50 5.41 3.30 -16.59
C GLN A 50 6.06 3.16 -17.97
N VAL A 51 7.31 3.61 -18.07
CA VAL A 51 8.19 3.32 -19.22
C VAL A 51 9.47 2.70 -18.70
N ALA A 52 9.65 1.40 -18.97
CA ALA A 52 10.70 0.58 -18.36
C ALA A 52 10.68 0.70 -16.82
N SER A 53 11.77 1.19 -16.21
CA SER A 53 11.89 1.35 -14.75
C SER A 53 11.55 2.76 -14.25
N LYS A 54 10.97 3.62 -15.10
CA LYS A 54 10.62 5.00 -14.76
C LYS A 54 9.11 5.16 -14.66
N PHE A 55 8.65 5.76 -13.56
CA PHE A 55 7.25 6.07 -13.33
C PHE A 55 7.06 7.57 -13.52
N THR A 56 6.15 7.95 -14.41
CA THR A 56 5.83 9.36 -14.65
C THR A 56 4.40 9.62 -14.18
N LEU A 57 4.27 10.58 -13.27
CA LEU A 57 3.00 11.03 -12.74
C LEU A 57 2.64 12.39 -13.35
N SER A 58 1.41 12.51 -13.83
CA SER A 58 0.82 13.75 -14.32
C SER A 58 -0.52 13.99 -13.64
N SER A 59 -0.85 15.24 -13.32
CA SER A 59 -2.19 15.65 -12.84
C SER A 59 -3.02 16.29 -13.97
N GLY A 60 -2.56 16.20 -15.21
CA GLY A 60 -3.13 16.93 -16.36
C GLY A 60 -2.87 18.44 -16.32
N LYS A 61 -2.31 18.98 -15.23
CA LYS A 61 -1.95 20.39 -15.07
C LYS A 61 -0.47 20.51 -14.70
N GLY A 62 0.28 21.25 -15.53
CA GLY A 62 1.70 21.50 -15.29
C GLY A 62 2.63 20.37 -15.76
N ARG A 63 3.89 20.41 -15.31
CA ARG A 63 4.94 19.50 -15.77
C ARG A 63 4.81 18.12 -15.10
N PRO A 64 4.75 17.02 -15.87
CA PRO A 64 4.81 15.67 -15.33
C PRO A 64 6.09 15.44 -14.52
N ARG A 65 5.99 14.65 -13.45
CA ARG A 65 7.10 14.33 -12.56
C ARG A 65 7.50 12.89 -12.74
N THR A 66 8.79 12.63 -12.94
CA THR A 66 9.34 11.27 -12.88
C THR A 66 9.69 10.93 -11.44
N LEU A 67 9.19 9.79 -10.97
CA LEU A 67 9.27 9.32 -9.60
C LEU A 67 9.80 7.88 -9.58
N SER A 68 10.34 7.47 -8.45
CA SER A 68 10.56 6.04 -8.18
C SER A 68 9.24 5.38 -7.75
N TRP A 69 9.16 4.05 -7.85
CA TRP A 69 8.00 3.32 -7.31
C TRP A 69 7.79 3.59 -5.81
N ARG A 70 8.89 3.79 -5.08
CA ARG A 70 8.84 4.14 -3.66
C ARG A 70 8.09 5.45 -3.44
N ASP A 71 8.37 6.48 -4.23
CA ASP A 71 7.73 7.79 -4.08
C ASP A 71 6.27 7.74 -4.54
N VAL A 72 5.95 6.93 -5.55
CA VAL A 72 4.56 6.71 -5.99
C VAL A 72 3.73 6.10 -4.86
N ILE A 73 4.23 5.06 -4.19
CA ILE A 73 3.53 4.44 -3.07
C ILE A 73 3.35 5.41 -1.89
N GLU A 74 4.34 6.25 -1.61
CA GLU A 74 4.26 7.25 -0.55
C GLU A 74 3.20 8.32 -0.83
N LEU A 75 3.10 8.77 -2.08
CA LEU A 75 2.02 9.64 -2.52
C LEU A 75 0.66 8.96 -2.33
N VAL A 76 0.53 7.70 -2.77
CA VAL A 76 -0.72 6.95 -2.64
C VAL A 76 -1.10 6.77 -1.19
N ASP A 77 -0.16 6.45 -0.30
CA ASP A 77 -0.41 6.34 1.14
C ASP A 77 -0.83 7.67 1.76
N THR A 78 -0.29 8.79 1.28
CA THR A 78 -0.73 10.14 1.68
C THR A 78 -2.19 10.38 1.27
N LEU A 79 -2.58 10.03 0.04
CA LEU A 79 -3.95 10.15 -0.44
C LEU A 79 -4.91 9.21 0.32
N ARG A 80 -4.50 7.95 0.52
CA ARG A 80 -5.28 6.96 1.25
C ARG A 80 -5.50 7.38 2.70
N SER A 81 -4.47 7.84 3.40
CA SER A 81 -4.60 8.32 4.78
C SER A 81 -5.50 9.56 4.89
N ALA A 82 -5.41 10.49 3.94
CA ALA A 82 -6.30 11.65 3.88
C ALA A 82 -7.78 11.26 3.67
N GLU A 83 -8.05 10.12 3.04
CA GLU A 83 -9.39 9.57 2.81
C GLU A 83 -9.84 8.55 3.87
N GLY A 84 -9.04 8.34 4.93
CA GLY A 84 -9.33 7.35 5.96
C GLY A 84 -9.18 5.89 5.52
N LEU A 85 -8.48 5.65 4.41
CA LEU A 85 -8.19 4.31 3.89
C LEU A 85 -6.88 3.75 4.48
N PRO A 86 -6.78 2.42 4.68
CA PRO A 86 -5.55 1.80 5.16
C PRO A 86 -4.41 2.00 4.16
N THR A 87 -3.25 2.47 4.64
CA THR A 87 -2.03 2.66 3.84
C THR A 87 -1.39 1.31 3.47
N PHE A 88 -0.65 1.27 2.37
CA PHE A 88 0.11 0.11 1.93
C PHE A 88 1.35 -0.12 2.78
N ARG A 89 2.12 0.93 3.06
CA ARG A 89 3.19 0.84 4.05
C ARG A 89 2.58 0.81 5.44
N LEU A 90 3.16 -0.03 6.30
CA LEU A 90 3.00 0.17 7.72
C LEU A 90 3.58 1.55 8.01
N CYS A 91 2.75 2.47 8.49
CA CYS A 91 3.28 3.67 9.11
C CYS A 91 4.08 3.15 10.31
N HIS A 92 5.41 3.16 10.22
CA HIS A 92 6.25 2.97 11.39
C HIS A 92 5.96 4.20 12.25
N SER A 93 4.91 4.13 13.06
CA SER A 93 4.76 5.03 14.18
C SER A 93 6.00 4.78 15.03
N SER A 94 7.01 5.63 14.86
CA SER A 94 8.07 5.77 15.84
C SER A 94 7.39 6.17 17.14
N LEU A 95 7.13 5.17 17.98
CA LEU A 95 6.97 5.34 19.41
C LEU A 95 8.31 5.76 20.01
#